data_AF-A0A0M0GKB4-F1
#
_entry.id   AF-A0A0M0GKB4-F1
#
_cell.length_a   1.000
_cell.length_b   1.000
_cell.length_c   1.000
_cell.angle_alpha   90.00
_cell.angle_beta   90.00
_cell.angle_gamma   90.00
#
_symmetry.space_group_name_H-M   'P 1'
#
loop_
_entity.id
_entity.type
_entity.pdbx_description
1 polymer ?
#
loop_
_entity_poly.entity_id
_entity_poly.type
_entity_poly.pdbx_seq_one_letter_code
_entity_poly.pdbx_strand_id
1 'polypeptide(L)'
;MESLDRLSKLRIQQAYSGHGPQIENPVSAIDEARERVGKWLKAQEKVSWHACKRIFSFTLIIKNGLAKEKIDDYLLTCGWFQDFARYSFKLQPKEFIPILLNEMIRSGAASWHNDHLIASTPYQAPQKEWMNKNIKPKNWKPQDFLT
;
A
#
# COMPACT_ATOMS: atom_id res chain seq x y z
N MET A 1 14.34 -1.99 12.59
CA MET A 1 15.21 -2.86 13.39
C MET A 1 15.32 -2.36 14.81
N GLU A 2 15.72 -1.10 15.01
CA GLU A 2 15.86 -0.48 16.33
C GLU A 2 14.68 -0.72 17.30
N SER A 3 13.43 -0.55 16.86
CA SER A 3 12.26 -0.78 17.73
C SER A 3 12.15 -2.24 18.21
N LEU A 4 12.43 -3.21 17.33
CA LEU A 4 12.46 -4.63 17.71
C LEU A 4 13.59 -4.91 18.70
N ASP A 5 14.74 -4.24 18.53
CA ASP A 5 15.87 -4.35 19.46
C ASP A 5 15.55 -3.77 20.83
N ARG A 6 14.82 -2.65 20.88
CA ARG A 6 14.34 -2.08 22.14
C ARG A 6 13.32 -2.99 22.82
N LEU A 7 12.36 -3.55 22.06
CA LEU A 7 11.37 -4.49 22.60
C LEU A 7 12.03 -5.76 23.15
N SER A 8 13.05 -6.28 22.48
CA SER A 8 13.74 -7.51 22.93
C SER A 8 14.46 -7.39 24.27
N LYS A 9 14.71 -6.16 24.74
CA LYS A 9 15.35 -5.90 26.04
C LYS A 9 14.36 -5.93 27.20
N LEU A 10 13.07 -5.91 26.91
CA LEU A 10 12.02 -5.97 27.93
C LEU A 10 11.80 -7.42 28.37
N ARG A 11 11.52 -7.63 29.66
CA ARG A 11 11.11 -8.94 30.20
C ARG A 11 9.62 -9.16 29.96
N ILE A 12 9.24 -9.38 28.70
CA ILE A 12 7.84 -9.53 28.29
C ILE A 12 7.44 -11.00 28.44
N GLN A 13 6.44 -11.28 29.28
CA GLN A 13 5.87 -12.63 29.41
C GLN A 13 4.75 -12.88 28.41
N GLN A 14 3.93 -11.86 28.14
CA GLN A 14 2.80 -11.92 27.21
C GLN A 14 2.66 -10.58 26.50
N ALA A 15 2.17 -10.58 25.26
CA ALA A 15 1.88 -9.34 24.53
C ALA A 15 0.50 -9.38 23.88
N TYR A 16 -0.23 -8.29 24.00
CA TYR A 16 -1.53 -8.06 23.37
C TYR A 16 -1.37 -6.93 22.36
N SER A 17 -1.34 -7.28 21.08
CA SER A 17 -1.19 -6.27 20.02
C SER A 17 -2.56 -5.75 19.56
N GLY A 18 -2.58 -4.65 18.82
CA GLY A 18 -3.84 -4.07 18.33
C GLY A 18 -4.63 -4.98 17.38
N HIS A 19 -4.00 -6.02 16.83
CA HIS A 19 -4.63 -6.98 15.92
C HIS A 19 -4.16 -8.41 16.18
N GLY A 20 -5.04 -9.37 15.94
CA GLY A 20 -4.71 -10.80 16.09
C GLY A 20 -4.77 -11.29 17.55
N PRO A 21 -4.45 -12.58 17.77
CA PRO A 21 -4.53 -13.19 19.07
C PRO A 21 -3.40 -12.72 20.01
N GLN A 22 -3.54 -13.06 21.29
CA GLN A 22 -2.49 -12.90 22.29
C GLN A 22 -1.20 -13.61 21.85
N ILE A 23 -0.06 -12.97 22.12
CA ILE A 23 1.27 -13.53 21.89
C ILE A 23 1.80 -14.10 23.21
N GLU A 24 1.87 -15.41 23.30
CA GLU A 24 2.34 -16.14 24.49
C GLU A 24 3.86 -16.19 24.61
N ASN A 25 4.58 -16.11 23.47
CA ASN A 25 6.04 -16.06 23.44
C ASN A 25 6.52 -14.81 22.68
N PRO A 26 6.57 -13.65 23.35
CA PRO A 26 6.98 -12.39 22.73
C PRO A 26 8.41 -12.41 22.16
N VAL A 27 9.32 -13.17 22.76
CA VAL A 27 10.72 -13.27 22.31
C VAL A 27 10.77 -13.91 20.93
N SER A 28 10.12 -15.07 20.77
CA SER A 28 10.03 -15.76 19.47
C SER A 28 9.38 -14.86 18.41
N ALA A 29 8.29 -14.18 18.76
CA ALA A 29 7.59 -13.29 17.83
C ALA A 29 8.47 -12.10 17.39
N ILE A 30 9.29 -11.54 18.29
CA ILE A 30 10.24 -10.47 17.95
C ILE A 30 11.34 -10.99 17.02
N ASP A 31 11.87 -12.19 17.26
CA ASP A 31 12.91 -12.78 16.41
C ASP A 31 12.38 -13.12 15.02
N GLU A 32 11.17 -13.67 14.91
CA GLU A 32 10.50 -13.87 13.63
C GLU A 32 10.27 -12.55 12.88
N ALA A 33 9.90 -11.49 13.60
CA ALA A 33 9.74 -10.17 13.01
C ALA A 33 11.10 -9.63 12.49
N ARG A 34 12.19 -9.82 13.25
CA ARG A 34 13.54 -9.45 12.80
C ARG A 34 13.96 -10.21 11.55
N GLU A 35 13.75 -11.52 11.51
CA GLU A 35 14.05 -12.33 10.33
C GLU A 35 13.27 -11.86 9.11
N ARG A 36 11.98 -11.57 9.29
CA ARG A 36 11.12 -11.08 8.21
C ARG A 36 11.61 -9.74 7.67
N VAL A 37 11.92 -8.79 8.55
CA VAL A 37 12.50 -7.50 8.18
C VAL A 37 13.86 -7.69 7.50
N GLY A 38 14.71 -8.58 8.01
CA GLY A 38 16.00 -8.91 7.40
C GLY A 38 15.87 -9.47 5.99
N LYS A 39 14.91 -10.38 5.76
CA LYS A 39 14.58 -10.90 4.42
C LYS A 39 14.13 -9.78 3.50
N TRP A 40 13.33 -8.82 3.99
CA TRP A 40 12.89 -7.67 3.20
C TRP A 40 14.04 -6.75 2.82
N LEU A 41 14.94 -6.45 3.76
CA LEU A 41 16.12 -5.63 3.48
C LEU A 41 17.04 -6.29 2.44
N LYS A 42 17.21 -7.61 2.48
CA LYS A 42 17.99 -8.36 1.48
C LYS A 42 17.33 -8.42 0.11
N ALA A 43 16.00 -8.31 0.04
CA ALA A 43 15.21 -8.39 -1.19
C ALA A 43 14.38 -7.11 -1.42
N GLN A 44 14.99 -5.95 -1.12
CA GLN A 44 14.29 -4.66 -1.07
C GLN A 44 13.54 -4.36 -2.36
N GLU A 45 14.15 -4.62 -3.52
CA GLU A 45 13.54 -4.37 -4.82
C GLU A 45 12.25 -5.19 -5.02
N LYS A 46 12.28 -6.50 -4.71
CA LYS A 46 11.12 -7.39 -4.84
C LYS A 46 9.96 -6.94 -3.95
N VAL A 47 10.25 -6.56 -2.70
CA VAL A 47 9.23 -6.06 -1.75
C VAL A 47 8.67 -4.72 -2.24
N SER A 48 9.53 -3.85 -2.75
CA SER A 48 9.15 -2.55 -3.31
C SER A 48 8.24 -2.70 -4.53
N TRP A 49 8.53 -3.63 -5.43
CA TRP A 49 7.65 -3.94 -6.55
C TRP A 49 6.27 -4.40 -6.10
N HIS A 50 6.21 -5.29 -5.10
CA HIS A 50 4.93 -5.73 -4.55
C HIS A 50 4.13 -4.56 -3.95
N ALA A 51 4.80 -3.70 -3.17
CA ALA A 51 4.17 -2.55 -2.52
C ALA A 51 3.68 -1.51 -3.55
N CYS A 52 4.54 -1.06 -4.48
CA CYS A 52 4.19 -0.10 -5.52
C CYS A 52 2.98 -0.55 -6.33
N LYS A 53 2.99 -1.80 -6.79
CA LYS A 53 1.89 -2.34 -7.58
C LYS A 53 0.59 -2.33 -6.81
N ARG A 54 0.59 -2.76 -5.54
CA ARG A 54 -0.62 -2.78 -4.72
C ARG A 54 -1.16 -1.37 -4.45
N ILE A 55 -0.29 -0.45 -4.04
CA ILE A 55 -0.71 0.93 -3.76
C ILE A 55 -1.33 1.53 -5.02
N PHE A 56 -0.68 1.38 -6.17
CA PHE A 56 -1.20 1.95 -7.41
C PHE A 56 -2.45 1.22 -7.93
N SER A 57 -2.53 -0.11 -7.82
CA SER A 57 -3.78 -0.85 -8.11
C SER A 57 -4.95 -0.36 -7.27
N PHE A 58 -4.75 -0.11 -5.97
CA PHE A 58 -5.81 0.46 -5.13
C PHE A 58 -6.19 1.87 -5.57
N THR A 59 -5.22 2.71 -5.96
CA THR A 59 -5.55 4.00 -6.58
C THR A 59 -6.44 3.82 -7.80
N LEU A 60 -6.09 2.93 -8.72
CA LEU A 60 -6.88 2.68 -9.93
C LEU A 60 -8.29 2.19 -9.57
N ILE A 61 -8.44 1.32 -8.57
CA ILE A 61 -9.75 0.87 -8.08
C ILE A 61 -10.57 2.05 -7.52
N ILE A 62 -9.96 2.84 -6.62
CA ILE A 62 -10.59 3.95 -5.93
C ILE A 62 -11.00 5.07 -6.90
N LYS A 63 -10.19 5.31 -7.94
CA LYS A 63 -10.43 6.33 -8.96
C LYS A 63 -11.26 5.83 -10.13
N ASN A 64 -11.56 4.52 -10.18
CA ASN A 64 -12.18 3.85 -11.31
C ASN A 64 -11.39 4.06 -12.62
N GLY A 65 -10.07 3.83 -12.53
CA GLY A 65 -9.09 4.10 -13.56
C GLY A 65 -8.51 5.52 -13.49
N LEU A 66 -7.44 5.74 -14.26
CA LEU A 66 -6.84 7.05 -14.47
C LEU A 66 -6.61 7.29 -15.96
N ALA A 67 -7.03 8.46 -16.44
CA ALA A 67 -6.74 8.89 -17.81
C ALA A 67 -5.23 9.07 -18.00
N LYS A 68 -4.71 8.66 -19.17
CA LYS A 68 -3.28 8.63 -19.49
C LYS A 68 -2.57 9.95 -19.17
N GLU A 69 -3.20 11.06 -19.55
CA GLU A 69 -2.67 12.42 -19.39
C GLU A 69 -2.61 12.89 -17.92
N LYS A 70 -3.29 12.20 -17.00
CA LYS A 70 -3.32 12.53 -15.56
C LYS A 70 -2.41 11.68 -14.72
N ILE A 71 -1.87 10.59 -15.27
CA ILE A 71 -1.09 9.60 -14.50
C ILE A 71 0.20 10.22 -13.98
N ASP A 72 0.95 10.92 -14.81
CA ASP A 72 2.24 11.50 -14.44
C ASP A 72 2.09 12.51 -13.30
N ASP A 73 1.17 13.47 -13.46
CA ASP A 73 0.86 14.46 -12.42
C ASP A 73 0.43 13.79 -11.12
N TYR A 74 -0.42 12.77 -11.20
CA TYR A 74 -0.86 12.02 -10.03
C TYR A 74 0.32 11.32 -9.33
N LEU A 75 1.16 10.58 -10.05
CA LEU A 75 2.28 9.84 -9.46
C LEU A 75 3.32 10.80 -8.88
N LEU A 76 3.60 11.91 -9.55
CA LEU A 76 4.57 12.91 -9.07
C LEU A 76 4.10 13.63 -7.80
N THR A 77 2.79 13.71 -7.54
CA THR A 77 2.26 14.26 -6.28
C THR A 77 2.23 13.24 -5.14
N CYS A 78 2.45 11.96 -5.41
CA CYS A 78 2.38 10.90 -4.42
C CYS A 78 3.71 10.72 -3.66
N GLY A 79 3.70 10.98 -2.35
CA GLY A 79 4.88 10.77 -1.49
C GLY A 79 5.42 9.33 -1.55
N TRP A 80 4.54 8.32 -1.53
CA TRP A 80 4.95 6.92 -1.64
C TRP A 80 5.73 6.65 -2.94
N PHE A 81 5.29 7.22 -4.06
CA PHE A 81 5.92 7.01 -5.37
C PHE A 81 7.30 7.65 -5.42
N GLN A 82 7.41 8.87 -4.90
CA GLN A 82 8.68 9.61 -4.76
C GLN A 82 9.70 8.80 -3.94
N ASP A 83 9.27 8.22 -2.82
CA ASP A 83 10.13 7.44 -1.94
C ASP A 83 10.60 6.14 -2.58
N PHE A 84 9.69 5.39 -3.22
CA PHE A 84 10.08 4.16 -3.90
C PHE A 84 11.05 4.42 -5.05
N ALA A 85 10.77 5.43 -5.90
CA ALA A 85 11.65 5.80 -7.00
C ALA A 85 13.08 6.09 -6.50
N ARG A 86 13.23 6.97 -5.50
CA ARG A 86 14.55 7.42 -5.02
C ARG A 86 15.26 6.38 -4.18
N TYR A 87 14.57 5.78 -3.21
CA TYR A 87 15.23 4.99 -2.18
C TYR A 87 15.30 3.50 -2.50
N SER A 88 14.31 2.99 -3.24
CA SER A 88 14.25 1.56 -3.58
C SER A 88 14.79 1.26 -4.96
N PHE A 89 14.40 2.06 -5.96
CA PHE A 89 14.82 1.84 -7.35
C PHE A 89 16.00 2.72 -7.78
N LYS A 90 16.41 3.70 -6.95
CA LYS A 90 17.54 4.61 -7.21
C LYS A 90 17.41 5.41 -8.51
N LEU A 91 16.18 5.83 -8.83
CA LEU A 91 15.84 6.60 -10.02
C LEU A 91 15.24 7.95 -9.65
N GLN A 92 15.25 8.89 -10.60
CA GLN A 92 14.41 10.07 -10.46
C GLN A 92 12.93 9.69 -10.64
N PRO A 93 12.01 10.33 -9.89
CA PRO A 93 10.58 10.03 -9.97
C PRO A 93 10.02 10.02 -11.41
N LYS A 94 10.43 10.99 -12.24
CA LYS A 94 9.98 11.07 -13.65
C LYS A 94 10.45 9.88 -14.49
N GLU A 95 11.67 9.40 -14.26
CA GLU A 95 12.23 8.24 -14.96
C GLU A 95 11.54 6.94 -14.55
N PHE A 96 11.06 6.88 -13.30
CA PHE A 96 10.40 5.70 -12.76
C PHE A 96 8.95 5.51 -13.27
N ILE A 97 8.29 6.57 -13.73
CA ILE A 97 6.91 6.51 -14.25
C ILE A 97 6.75 5.44 -15.33
N PRO A 98 7.45 5.50 -16.48
CA PRO A 98 7.26 4.51 -17.54
C PRO A 98 7.62 3.09 -17.07
N ILE A 99 8.56 2.94 -16.14
CA ILE A 99 8.96 1.63 -15.61
C ILE A 99 7.84 1.03 -14.76
N LEU A 100 7.24 1.81 -13.85
CA LEU A 100 6.10 1.34 -13.07
C LEU A 100 4.93 0.99 -13.98
N LEU A 101 4.59 1.84 -14.95
CA LEU A 101 3.47 1.59 -15.86
C LEU A 101 3.68 0.32 -16.69
N ASN A 102 4.88 0.14 -17.24
CA ASN A 102 5.23 -1.08 -17.97
C ASN A 102 5.15 -2.31 -17.08
N GLU A 103 5.61 -2.24 -15.83
CA GLU A 103 5.52 -3.34 -14.88
C GLU A 103 4.07 -3.68 -14.49
N MET A 104 3.20 -2.67 -14.35
CA MET A 104 1.77 -2.87 -14.09
C MET A 104 1.09 -3.63 -15.24
N ILE A 105 1.38 -3.25 -16.49
CA ILE A 105 0.86 -3.94 -17.68
C ILE A 105 1.45 -5.34 -17.81
N ARG A 106 2.78 -5.46 -17.75
CA ARG A 106 3.52 -6.72 -17.92
C ARG A 106 3.10 -7.78 -16.91
N SER A 107 2.84 -7.39 -15.66
CA SER A 107 2.40 -8.30 -14.61
C SER A 107 0.89 -8.52 -14.58
N GLY A 108 0.13 -7.90 -15.48
CA GLY A 108 -1.33 -8.00 -15.56
C GLY A 108 -2.07 -7.28 -14.43
N ALA A 109 -1.38 -6.46 -13.63
CA ALA A 109 -2.00 -5.70 -12.53
C ALA A 109 -2.89 -4.55 -13.02
N ALA A 110 -2.63 -4.05 -14.23
CA ALA A 110 -3.46 -3.06 -14.91
C ALA A 110 -3.51 -3.30 -16.43
N SER A 111 -4.46 -2.68 -17.10
CA SER A 111 -4.63 -2.69 -18.55
C SER A 111 -5.23 -1.37 -19.05
N TRP A 112 -4.99 -1.06 -20.33
CA TRP A 112 -5.54 0.14 -20.97
C TRP A 112 -6.92 -0.13 -21.56
N HIS A 113 -7.85 0.79 -21.30
CA HIS A 113 -9.19 0.83 -21.87
C HIS A 113 -9.55 2.27 -22.24
N ASN A 114 -9.73 2.60 -23.51
CA ASN A 114 -10.10 3.95 -23.98
C ASN A 114 -9.26 5.07 -23.32
N ASP A 115 -7.93 4.98 -23.44
CA ASP A 115 -6.95 5.89 -22.82
C ASP A 115 -6.99 6.00 -21.29
N HIS A 116 -7.70 5.09 -20.62
CA HIS A 116 -7.68 4.96 -19.17
C HIS A 116 -6.90 3.70 -18.76
N LEU A 117 -5.97 3.87 -17.83
CA LEU A 117 -5.34 2.74 -17.16
C LEU A 117 -6.27 2.26 -16.05
N ILE A 118 -6.65 0.99 -16.06
CA ILE A 118 -7.61 0.39 -15.13
C ILE A 118 -6.95 -0.81 -14.43
N ALA A 119 -7.25 -1.02 -13.14
CA ALA A 119 -6.84 -2.25 -12.46
C ALA A 119 -7.52 -3.46 -13.10
N SER A 120 -6.76 -4.51 -13.39
CA SER A 120 -7.30 -5.70 -14.09
C SER A 120 -8.10 -6.62 -13.17
N THR A 121 -7.91 -6.52 -11.85
CA THR A 121 -8.73 -7.29 -10.91
C THR A 121 -10.18 -6.80 -11.01
N PRO A 122 -11.20 -7.67 -10.95
CA PRO A 122 -12.58 -7.21 -10.83
C PRO A 122 -12.78 -6.38 -9.56
N TYR A 123 -13.48 -5.27 -9.66
CA TYR A 123 -13.86 -4.43 -8.51
C TYR A 123 -15.16 -3.69 -8.78
N GLN A 124 -15.82 -3.26 -7.71
CA GLN A 124 -16.89 -2.29 -7.76
C GLN A 124 -16.32 -0.92 -7.41
N ALA A 125 -16.39 0.02 -8.36
CA ALA A 125 -15.90 1.37 -8.14
C ALA A 125 -16.67 2.06 -7.00
N PRO A 126 -15.98 2.84 -6.14
CA PRO A 126 -16.68 3.64 -5.15
C PRO A 126 -17.57 4.68 -5.85
N GLN A 127 -18.73 4.96 -5.25
CA GLN A 127 -19.64 5.98 -5.71
C GLN A 127 -18.97 7.38 -5.66
N LYS A 128 -19.22 8.23 -6.68
CA LYS A 128 -18.57 9.54 -6.80
C LYS A 128 -18.85 10.44 -5.59
N GLU A 129 -20.01 10.29 -4.97
CA GLU A 129 -20.43 11.03 -3.79
C GLU A 129 -19.51 10.76 -2.59
N TRP A 130 -19.00 9.53 -2.45
CA TRP A 130 -18.08 9.16 -1.39
C TRP A 130 -16.71 9.77 -1.59
N MET A 131 -16.26 9.85 -2.84
CA MET A 131 -14.95 10.40 -3.20
C MET A 131 -14.89 11.93 -3.06
N ASN A 132 -16.02 12.61 -3.24
CA ASN A 132 -16.09 14.07 -3.27
C ASN A 132 -16.57 14.70 -1.95
N LYS A 133 -17.07 13.91 -1.00
CA LYS A 133 -17.55 14.40 0.29
C LYS A 133 -16.55 14.08 1.40
N ASN A 134 -16.37 15.02 2.32
CA ASN A 134 -15.60 14.78 3.54
C ASN A 134 -16.47 14.04 4.56
N ILE A 135 -16.62 12.73 4.36
CA ILE A 135 -17.46 11.88 5.22
C ILE A 135 -16.65 11.42 6.43
N LYS A 136 -16.73 12.15 7.54
CA LYS A 136 -16.11 11.76 8.81
C LYS A 136 -17.05 10.86 9.63
N PRO A 137 -16.55 9.87 10.39
CA PRO A 137 -17.39 9.03 11.25
C PRO A 137 -18.33 9.81 12.17
N LYS A 138 -17.87 10.95 12.70
CA LYS A 138 -18.70 11.86 13.53
C LYS A 138 -19.92 12.47 12.81
N ASN A 139 -19.94 12.46 11.48
CA ASN A 139 -21.02 12.98 10.64
C ASN A 139 -21.90 11.84 10.10
N TRP A 140 -21.62 10.58 10.45
CA TRP A 140 -22.45 9.46 10.03
C TRP A 140 -23.77 9.54 10.78
N LYS A 141 -24.88 9.51 10.05
CA LYS A 141 -26.18 9.34 10.69
C LYS A 141 -26.16 7.98 11.40
N PRO A 142 -26.61 7.87 12.66
CA PRO A 142 -26.83 6.56 13.25
C PRO A 142 -27.70 5.77 12.28
N GLN A 143 -27.21 4.62 11.84
CA GLN A 143 -28.08 3.67 11.16
C GLN A 143 -29.13 3.27 12.18
N ASP A 144 -30.40 3.33 11.78
CA ASP A 144 -31.47 2.66 12.53
C ASP A 144 -31.10 1.17 12.54
N PHE A 145 -30.41 0.75 13.58
CA PHE A 145 -30.14 -0.65 13.82
C PHE A 145 -31.49 -1.30 14.09
N LEU A 146 -32.02 -1.97 13.07
CA LEU A 146 -33.06 -3.02 13.09
C LEU A 146 -34.15 -2.81 14.17
N THR A 147 -35.30 -2.28 13.74
CA THR A 147 -36.57 -2.57 14.41
C THR A 147 -36.92 -4.04 14.25
#